data_AF-A0AAE1D643-F1
#
_entry.id   AF-A0AAE1D643-F1
#
_cell.length_a   1.000
_cell.length_b   1.000
_cell.length_c   1.000
_cell.angle_alpha   90.00
_cell.angle_beta   90.00
_cell.angle_gamma   90.00
#
_symmetry.space_group_name_H-M   'P 1'
#
loop_
_entity.id
_entity.type
_entity.pdbx_description
1 polymer ?
#
loop_
_entity_poly.entity_id
_entity_poly.type
_entity_poly.pdbx_seq_one_letter_code
_entity_poly.pdbx_strand_id
1 'polypeptide(L)'
;MRLEATSFLRVLLFSLPLLTNCESKTSKIKKCDWDSSTCACETDQGSIRLDKMTDAPFKIKDEKTNSFFFWHPCRDFTEGTVTAGAIQQQVPSTYLDLGVHSSLVTEITADGHVIFKMLSDSKERKGLF
;
A
#
# COMPACT_ATOMS: atom_id res chain seq x y z
N MET A 1 80.97 -15.45 -4.91
CA MET A 1 80.36 -16.78 -5.02
C MET A 1 78.85 -16.59 -4.85
N ARG A 2 78.06 -17.22 -5.73
CA ARG A 2 76.62 -17.03 -5.97
C ARG A 2 75.74 -16.99 -4.71
N LEU A 3 74.70 -16.16 -4.74
CA LEU A 3 73.44 -16.36 -4.03
C LEU A 3 72.28 -16.14 -5.02
N GLU A 4 71.73 -17.29 -5.44
CA GLU A 4 70.38 -17.60 -5.92
C GLU A 4 69.32 -17.06 -4.91
N ALA A 5 68.02 -16.90 -5.14
CA ALA A 5 67.10 -17.05 -6.25
C ALA A 5 65.76 -16.37 -5.86
N THR A 6 65.01 -16.00 -6.89
CA THR A 6 63.55 -15.77 -7.02
C THR A 6 62.61 -16.29 -5.92
N SER A 7 61.58 -15.51 -5.56
CA SER A 7 60.28 -16.09 -5.17
C SER A 7 59.08 -15.16 -5.41
N PHE A 8 58.38 -15.46 -6.50
CA PHE A 8 56.93 -15.49 -6.73
C PHE A 8 56.01 -14.41 -6.09
N LEU A 9 55.74 -13.37 -6.88
CA LEU A 9 54.56 -12.52 -6.74
C LEU A 9 53.31 -13.32 -7.20
N ARG A 10 52.54 -13.87 -6.25
CA ARG A 10 51.24 -14.49 -6.54
C ARG A 10 50.21 -13.40 -6.86
N VAL A 11 49.94 -13.19 -8.14
CA VAL A 11 48.78 -12.43 -8.61
C VAL A 11 47.53 -13.26 -8.35
N LEU A 12 46.80 -12.96 -7.28
CA LEU A 12 45.46 -13.50 -7.06
C LEU A 12 44.49 -12.77 -8.01
N LEU A 13 44.32 -13.34 -9.20
CA LEU A 13 43.18 -13.06 -10.07
C LEU A 13 41.91 -13.57 -9.39
N PHE A 14 41.26 -12.73 -8.59
CA PHE A 14 39.86 -12.92 -8.26
C PHE A 14 39.06 -12.55 -9.49
N SER A 15 38.65 -13.56 -10.26
CA SER A 15 37.59 -13.45 -11.25
C SER A 15 36.33 -12.98 -10.54
N LEU A 16 36.02 -11.67 -10.61
CA LEU A 16 34.72 -11.18 -10.19
C LEU A 16 33.66 -11.92 -11.02
N PRO A 17 32.71 -12.64 -10.40
CA PRO A 17 31.57 -13.14 -11.14
C PRO A 17 30.86 -11.92 -11.72
N LEU A 18 30.65 -11.94 -13.05
CA LEU A 18 29.77 -11.02 -13.75
C LEU A 18 28.46 -11.01 -12.97
N LEU A 19 28.19 -9.90 -12.28
CA LEU A 19 26.89 -9.62 -11.68
C LEU A 19 25.91 -9.56 -12.86
N THR A 20 25.29 -10.70 -13.13
CA THR A 20 24.28 -10.83 -14.17
C THR A 20 23.14 -9.97 -13.67
N ASN A 21 22.89 -8.87 -14.38
CA ASN A 21 21.87 -7.89 -14.05
C ASN A 21 20.54 -8.64 -13.93
N CYS A 22 20.12 -8.92 -12.70
CA CYS A 22 18.83 -9.54 -12.41
C CYS A 22 17.80 -8.44 -12.61
N GLU A 23 17.46 -8.16 -13.87
CA GLU A 23 16.30 -7.36 -14.21
C GLU A 23 15.09 -8.15 -13.70
N SER A 24 14.63 -7.84 -12.49
CA SER A 24 13.31 -8.28 -12.06
C SER A 24 12.34 -7.66 -13.05
N LYS A 25 11.86 -8.43 -14.02
CA LYS A 25 10.64 -8.09 -14.74
C LYS A 25 9.56 -8.05 -13.67
N THR A 26 9.30 -6.87 -13.13
CA THR A 26 8.14 -6.62 -12.29
C THR A 26 6.93 -6.84 -13.19
N SER A 27 6.36 -8.03 -13.10
CA SER A 27 5.10 -8.36 -13.74
C SER A 27 4.03 -7.44 -13.17
N LYS A 28 3.41 -6.64 -14.04
CA LYS A 28 2.29 -5.79 -13.67
C LYS A 28 1.13 -6.68 -13.20
N ILE A 29 0.56 -6.37 -12.04
CA ILE A 29 -0.65 -7.02 -11.54
C ILE A 29 -1.78 -6.78 -12.55
N LYS A 30 -2.58 -7.81 -12.81
CA LYS A 30 -3.73 -7.77 -13.73
C LYS A 30 -5.05 -8.16 -13.07
N LYS A 31 -4.98 -8.79 -11.90
CA LYS A 31 -6.16 -9.21 -11.14
C LYS A 31 -5.99 -8.89 -9.66
N CYS A 32 -7.10 -8.58 -9.00
CA CYS A 32 -7.21 -8.42 -7.57
C CYS A 32 -8.60 -8.88 -7.15
N ASP A 33 -8.67 -10.01 -6.46
CA ASP A 33 -9.90 -10.48 -5.82
C ASP A 33 -9.81 -10.10 -4.34
N TRP A 34 -10.59 -9.12 -3.91
CA TRP A 34 -10.62 -8.69 -2.52
C TRP A 34 -11.38 -9.68 -1.64
N ASP A 35 -10.77 -10.06 -0.52
CA ASP A 35 -11.37 -10.85 0.55
C ASP A 35 -11.38 -10.02 1.84
N SER A 36 -12.59 -9.60 2.25
CA SER A 36 -12.79 -8.82 3.47
C SER A 36 -12.53 -9.61 4.75
N SER A 37 -12.60 -10.95 4.72
CA SER A 37 -12.37 -11.79 5.90
C SER A 37 -10.89 -11.85 6.28
N THR A 38 -10.01 -11.75 5.29
CA THR A 38 -8.55 -11.76 5.46
C THR A 38 -7.91 -10.39 5.27
N CYS A 39 -8.69 -9.38 4.86
CA CYS A 39 -8.21 -8.06 4.48
C CYS A 39 -7.06 -8.15 3.46
N ALA A 40 -7.27 -8.99 2.46
CA ALA A 40 -6.28 -9.31 1.45
C ALA A 40 -6.86 -9.19 0.04
N CYS A 41 -5.99 -8.83 -0.89
CA CYS A 41 -6.25 -8.82 -2.32
C CYS A 41 -5.43 -9.93 -2.95
N GLU A 42 -6.08 -10.98 -3.42
CA GLU A 42 -5.43 -12.07 -4.13
C GLU A 42 -5.19 -11.66 -5.59
N THR A 43 -3.92 -11.59 -5.97
CA THR A 43 -3.49 -11.15 -7.31
C THR A 43 -2.88 -12.30 -8.10
N ASP A 44 -2.69 -12.10 -9.40
CA ASP A 44 -1.93 -13.02 -10.25
C ASP A 44 -0.42 -13.06 -9.93
N GLN A 45 0.05 -12.19 -9.02
CA GLN A 45 1.45 -12.09 -8.58
C GLN A 45 1.64 -12.44 -7.09
N GLY A 46 0.59 -12.90 -6.41
CA GLY A 46 0.58 -13.21 -4.98
C GLY A 46 -0.45 -12.40 -4.19
N SER A 47 -0.39 -12.47 -2.87
CA SER A 47 -1.37 -11.84 -1.99
C SER A 47 -0.88 -10.48 -1.48
N ILE A 48 -1.69 -9.43 -1.66
CA ILE A 48 -1.50 -8.13 -1.03
C ILE A 48 -2.28 -8.13 0.28
N ARG A 49 -1.56 -8.23 1.39
CA ARG A 49 -2.09 -8.33 2.76
C ARG A 49 -2.10 -6.95 3.44
N LEU A 50 -3.27 -6.39 3.72
CA LEU A 50 -3.38 -5.09 4.40
C LEU A 50 -3.61 -5.20 5.91
N ASP A 51 -3.96 -6.39 6.40
CA ASP A 51 -4.17 -6.69 7.84
C ASP A 51 -2.94 -6.40 8.71
N LYS A 52 -1.74 -6.42 8.13
CA LYS A 52 -0.49 -6.12 8.84
C LYS A 52 -0.13 -4.64 8.88
N MET A 53 -0.91 -3.77 8.23
CA MET A 53 -0.56 -2.35 8.12
C MET A 53 -0.82 -1.59 9.43
N THR A 54 -1.94 -1.86 10.10
CA THR A 54 -2.31 -1.16 11.33
C THR A 54 -3.49 -1.84 12.02
N ASP A 55 -3.50 -1.78 13.35
CA ASP A 55 -4.67 -2.14 14.17
C ASP A 55 -5.63 -0.96 14.37
N ALA A 56 -5.17 0.28 14.13
CA ALA A 56 -5.92 1.51 14.37
C ALA A 56 -6.05 2.35 13.09
N PRO A 57 -7.09 3.19 12.94
CA PRO A 57 -7.22 4.06 11.78
C PRO A 57 -6.02 5.01 11.63
N PHE A 58 -5.50 5.13 10.41
CA PHE A 58 -4.56 6.18 10.06
C PHE A 58 -5.23 7.54 10.18
N LYS A 59 -4.50 8.54 10.66
CA LYS A 59 -4.97 9.92 10.79
C LYS A 59 -4.01 10.87 10.09
N ILE A 60 -4.51 11.67 9.16
CA ILE A 60 -3.73 12.67 8.40
C ILE A 60 -4.42 14.02 8.54
N LYS A 61 -3.66 15.07 8.86
CA LYS A 61 -4.15 16.45 8.89
C LYS A 61 -3.99 17.10 7.53
N ASP A 62 -5.06 17.73 7.03
CA ASP A 62 -4.97 18.66 5.92
C ASP A 62 -4.78 20.08 6.46
N GLU A 63 -3.55 20.59 6.33
CA GLU A 63 -3.17 21.92 6.81
C GLU A 63 -3.90 23.06 6.12
N LYS A 64 -4.47 22.85 4.92
CA LYS A 64 -5.18 23.90 4.19
C LYS A 64 -6.60 24.12 4.73
N THR A 65 -7.28 23.03 5.05
CA THR A 65 -8.68 23.06 5.50
C THR A 65 -8.81 22.91 7.02
N ASN A 66 -7.71 22.64 7.72
CA ASN A 66 -7.68 22.25 9.12
C ASN A 66 -8.59 21.04 9.42
N SER A 67 -8.74 20.15 8.42
CA SER A 67 -9.49 18.90 8.54
C SER A 67 -8.57 17.74 8.93
N PHE A 68 -9.14 16.68 9.47
CA PHE A 68 -8.46 15.40 9.61
C PHE A 68 -9.14 14.34 8.76
N PHE A 69 -8.35 13.55 8.04
CA PHE A 69 -8.80 12.36 7.33
C PHE A 69 -8.40 11.13 8.12
N PHE A 70 -9.35 10.20 8.24
CA PHE A 70 -9.19 8.95 8.93
C PHE A 70 -9.42 7.80 7.94
N TRP A 71 -8.61 6.76 8.00
CA TRP A 71 -8.78 5.59 7.14
C TRP A 71 -8.33 4.30 7.84
N HIS A 72 -9.12 3.24 7.70
CA HIS A 72 -8.73 1.90 8.13
C HIS A 72 -8.85 0.90 6.96
N PRO A 73 -7.77 0.16 6.63
CA PRO A 73 -7.74 -0.69 5.44
C PRO A 73 -8.64 -1.93 5.50
N CYS A 74 -8.98 -2.41 6.71
CA CYS A 74 -9.64 -3.71 6.89
C CYS A 74 -11.05 -3.71 7.47
N ARG A 75 -11.49 -2.62 8.09
CA ARG A 75 -12.78 -2.57 8.78
C ARG A 75 -13.30 -1.16 8.86
N ASP A 76 -14.62 -1.06 8.96
CA ASP A 76 -15.26 0.18 9.35
C ASP A 76 -14.97 0.45 10.83
N PHE A 77 -14.97 1.71 11.21
CA PHE A 77 -14.76 2.15 12.60
C PHE A 77 -15.71 3.29 12.95
N THR A 78 -15.75 3.60 14.24
CA THR A 78 -16.47 4.75 14.78
C THR A 78 -15.50 5.88 15.08
N GLU A 79 -15.77 7.07 14.57
CA GLU A 79 -15.09 8.30 14.95
C GLU A 79 -16.11 9.45 14.96
N GLY A 80 -16.22 10.14 16.09
CA GLY A 80 -17.22 11.18 16.29
C GLY A 80 -18.65 10.68 16.04
N THR A 81 -19.35 11.32 15.09
CA THR A 81 -20.75 11.02 14.74
C THR A 81 -20.92 9.92 13.69
N VAL A 82 -19.84 9.48 13.05
CA VAL A 82 -19.86 8.42 12.03
C VAL A 82 -19.52 7.09 12.70
N THR A 83 -20.49 6.18 12.75
CA THR A 83 -20.37 4.93 13.52
C THR A 83 -19.90 3.73 12.71
N ALA A 84 -19.97 3.80 11.38
CA ALA A 84 -19.61 2.71 10.48
C ALA A 84 -18.99 3.24 9.17
N GLY A 85 -17.80 3.86 9.25
CA GLY A 85 -17.06 4.34 8.08
C GLY A 85 -15.65 3.76 8.01
N ALA A 86 -15.20 3.37 6.82
CA ALA A 86 -13.82 2.97 6.52
C ALA A 86 -12.91 4.15 6.22
N ILE A 87 -13.47 5.21 5.63
CA ILE A 87 -12.80 6.48 5.36
C ILE A 87 -13.69 7.59 5.90
N GLN A 88 -13.14 8.47 6.73
CA GLN A 88 -13.90 9.54 7.36
C GLN A 88 -13.13 10.86 7.30
N GLN A 89 -13.84 11.97 7.33
CA GLN A 89 -13.24 13.30 7.45
C GLN A 89 -13.86 14.04 8.62
N GLN A 90 -13.02 14.48 9.55
CA GLN A 90 -13.37 15.48 10.53
C GLN A 90 -13.12 16.86 9.94
N VAL A 91 -14.20 17.62 9.78
CA VAL A 91 -14.15 19.08 9.60
C VAL A 91 -14.44 19.74 10.96
N PRO A 92 -14.18 21.05 11.18
CA PRO A 92 -14.17 21.64 12.52
C PRO A 92 -15.38 21.36 13.43
N SER A 93 -16.57 21.12 12.87
CA SER A 93 -17.81 20.89 13.63
C SER A 93 -18.55 19.59 13.28
N THR A 94 -18.04 18.77 12.36
CA THR A 94 -18.75 17.53 11.97
C THR A 94 -17.81 16.46 11.44
N TYR A 95 -18.30 15.22 11.41
CA TYR A 95 -17.64 14.07 10.81
C TYR A 95 -18.44 13.62 9.59
N LEU A 96 -17.74 13.44 8.47
CA LEU A 96 -18.32 13.02 7.21
C LEU A 96 -17.85 11.60 6.89
N ASP A 97 -18.78 10.71 6.59
CA ASP A 97 -18.48 9.41 6.00
C ASP A 97 -18.07 9.61 4.54
N LEU A 98 -16.89 9.13 4.17
CA LEU A 98 -16.37 9.20 2.81
C LEU A 98 -16.36 7.84 2.11
N GLY A 99 -16.57 6.74 2.82
CA GLY A 99 -16.43 5.40 2.29
C GLY A 99 -16.67 4.31 3.33
N VAL A 100 -17.40 3.26 2.95
CA VAL A 100 -17.65 2.06 3.77
C VAL A 100 -17.11 0.80 3.09
N HIS A 101 -16.66 -0.19 3.86
CA HIS A 101 -16.12 -1.45 3.32
C HIS A 101 -17.13 -2.27 2.52
N SER A 102 -18.42 -2.16 2.84
CA SER A 102 -19.50 -2.84 2.08
C SER A 102 -19.62 -2.39 0.63
N SER A 103 -19.04 -1.23 0.30
CA SER A 103 -19.02 -0.64 -1.04
C SER A 103 -17.68 -0.80 -1.77
N LEU A 104 -16.72 -1.51 -1.18
CA LEU A 104 -15.38 -1.63 -1.71
C LEU A 104 -15.40 -2.30 -3.08
N VAL A 105 -14.77 -1.63 -4.05
CA VAL A 105 -14.43 -2.20 -5.34
C VAL A 105 -12.95 -1.96 -5.63
N THR A 106 -12.33 -2.90 -6.34
CA THR A 106 -10.92 -2.81 -6.72
C THR A 106 -10.78 -2.47 -8.20
N GLU A 107 -9.87 -1.57 -8.52
CA GLU A 107 -9.47 -1.25 -9.89
C GLU A 107 -7.97 -1.45 -10.04
N ILE A 108 -7.53 -1.84 -11.23
CA ILE A 108 -6.11 -2.02 -11.54
C ILE A 108 -5.72 -1.02 -12.61
N THR A 109 -4.70 -0.21 -12.32
CA THR A 109 -4.18 0.76 -13.26
C THR A 109 -3.41 0.08 -14.40
N ALA A 110 -3.18 0.81 -15.51
CA ALA A 110 -2.33 0.34 -16.61
C ALA A 110 -0.88 0.02 -16.17
N ASP A 111 -0.46 0.51 -15.00
CA ASP A 111 0.86 0.26 -14.41
C ASP A 111 0.88 -0.90 -13.41
N GLY A 112 -0.27 -1.55 -13.18
CA GLY A 112 -0.38 -2.70 -12.29
C GLY A 112 -0.48 -2.31 -10.82
N HIS A 113 -0.94 -1.10 -10.51
CA HIS A 113 -1.28 -0.71 -9.14
C HIS A 113 -2.74 -1.04 -8.85
N VAL A 114 -2.99 -1.60 -7.67
CA VAL A 114 -4.34 -1.83 -7.16
C VAL A 114 -4.85 -0.56 -6.48
N ILE A 115 -6.04 -0.12 -6.86
CA ILE A 115 -6.77 0.98 -6.25
C ILE A 115 -8.00 0.41 -5.56
N PHE A 116 -8.15 0.71 -4.27
CA PHE A 116 -9.34 0.40 -3.48
C PHE A 116 -10.27 1.62 -3.50
N LYS A 117 -11.48 1.47 -4.03
CA LYS A 117 -12.50 2.52 -4.10
C LYS A 117 -13.64 2.15 -3.18
N MET A 118 -14.12 3.12 -2.41
CA MET A 118 -15.27 2.98 -1.52
C MET A 118 -16.20 4.16 -1.76
N LEU A 119 -17.49 3.93 -1.57
CA LEU A 119 -18.55 4.92 -1.61
C LEU A 119 -19.06 5.15 -0.20
N SER A 120 -19.42 6.39 0.09
CA SER A 120 -20.10 6.76 1.33
C SER A 120 -21.51 6.16 1.34
N ASP A 121 -21.95 5.69 2.51
CA ASP A 121 -23.36 5.30 2.74
C ASP A 121 -24.18 6.48 3.29
N SER A 122 -23.54 7.63 3.53
CA SER A 122 -24.24 8.83 3.94
C SER A 122 -25.14 9.37 2.81
N LYS A 123 -26.42 9.51 3.10
CA LYS A 123 -27.39 10.19 2.22
C LYS A 123 -27.11 11.69 2.07
N GLU A 124 -26.14 12.22 2.82
CA GLU A 124 -25.80 13.65 2.91
C GLU A 124 -25.01 14.16 1.69
N ARG A 125 -24.50 13.27 0.82
CA ARG A 125 -23.74 13.66 -0.39
C ARG A 125 -24.57 14.11 -1.60
N LYS A 126 -25.85 14.43 -1.44
CA LYS A 126 -26.62 15.14 -2.48
C LYS A 126 -26.27 16.63 -2.47
N GLY A 127 -25.16 17.02 -3.10
CA GLY A 127 -24.91 18.45 -3.39
C GLY A 127 -23.48 18.96 -3.37
N LEU A 128 -22.46 18.11 -3.40
CA LEU A 128 -21.05 18.54 -3.45
C LEU A 128 -20.34 17.98 -4.69
N PHE A 129 -20.87 18.29 -5.87
CA PHE A 129 -20.16 18.27 -7.15
C PHE A 129 -20.71 19.39 -8.03
#